data_AF-A0A960I0S6-F1
#
_entry.id   AF-A0A960I0S6-F1
#
_cell.length_a   1.000
_cell.length_b   1.000
_cell.length_c   1.000
_cell.angle_alpha   90.00
_cell.angle_beta   90.00
_cell.angle_gamma   90.00
#
_symmetry.space_group_name_H-M   'P 1'
#
loop_
_entity.id
_entity.type
_entity.pdbx_description
1 polymer ?
#
loop_
_entity_poly.entity_id
_entity_poly.type
_entity_poly.pdbx_seq_one_letter_code
_entity_poly.pdbx_strand_id
1 'polypeptide(L)'
;MASRNPALNDSIFQRETQASGGSFTPSWGSPADELPPGIFGSDPQVRSTLPPPPGRGPAPQGFPPQTTGGPVVTGGDSMRLNGTLSASAILLGIVVVAAVFGWRSVDFTTTVELVNGRLAEVSRAEFPGWALIVMLAAVGVGFLTAFKPKLARITGPIYAVGMGLSVGAISAVYNAQYDGIVAQALALTAAVFVMMLFLYATRVIKVTDKMRTVVIAATGAIALVYLVSIFVNLVFKTDLPFLHDTGPIGILISLVIVGVAAFNLLLDFDFIENGVKMGAPRYMEWYGAFGLMVSLIWLYLEIIRLLAKLRER
;
A
#
# COMPACT_ATOMS: atom_id res chain seq x y z
N MET A 1 -10.84 57.17 8.18
CA MET A 1 -9.73 57.14 7.21
C MET A 1 -9.94 55.93 6.32
N ALA A 2 -10.31 56.10 5.06
CA ALA A 2 -10.63 54.98 4.17
C ALA A 2 -9.37 54.16 3.88
N SER A 3 -9.41 52.86 4.17
CA SER A 3 -8.28 51.96 3.92
C SER A 3 -8.09 51.80 2.41
N ARG A 4 -6.86 51.96 1.90
CA ARG A 4 -6.51 51.75 0.48
C ARG A 4 -6.33 50.27 0.11
N ASN A 5 -6.72 49.36 0.99
CA ASN A 5 -6.55 47.93 0.76
C ASN A 5 -7.82 47.37 0.08
N PRO A 6 -7.75 46.86 -1.18
CA PRO A 6 -8.91 46.32 -1.88
C PRO A 6 -9.55 45.09 -1.18
N ALA A 7 -8.84 44.45 -0.24
CA ALA A 7 -9.39 43.39 0.61
C ALA A 7 -10.25 43.92 1.78
N LEU A 8 -10.13 45.19 2.15
CA LEU A 8 -10.83 45.84 3.26
C LEU A 8 -11.72 46.96 2.71
N ASN A 9 -12.74 46.56 1.97
CA ASN A 9 -13.76 47.46 1.44
C ASN A 9 -14.96 47.52 2.40
N ASP A 10 -15.42 48.73 2.71
CA ASP A 10 -16.58 49.00 3.59
C ASP A 10 -17.85 48.23 3.17
N SER A 11 -17.98 47.91 1.88
CA SER A 11 -19.09 47.11 1.34
C SER A 11 -19.10 45.63 1.78
N ILE A 12 -17.97 45.08 2.22
CA ILE A 12 -17.90 43.71 2.79
C ILE A 12 -18.43 43.74 4.21
N PHE A 13 -17.96 44.71 5.01
CA PHE A 13 -18.42 44.90 6.39
C PHE A 13 -19.91 45.22 6.44
N GLN A 14 -20.42 46.08 5.56
CA GLN A 14 -21.85 46.35 5.48
C GLN A 14 -22.68 45.11 5.11
N ARG A 15 -22.16 44.24 4.23
CA ARG A 15 -22.82 42.98 3.87
C ARG A 15 -22.87 42.02 5.05
N GLU A 16 -21.76 41.87 5.77
CA GLU A 16 -21.71 40.98 6.95
C GLU A 16 -22.57 41.53 8.10
N THR A 17 -22.57 42.84 8.33
CA THR A 17 -23.37 43.47 9.40
C THR A 17 -24.87 43.42 9.10
N GLN A 18 -25.26 43.53 7.83
CA GLN A 18 -26.66 43.32 7.41
C GLN A 18 -27.06 41.84 7.49
N ALA A 19 -26.19 40.92 7.11
CA ALA A 19 -26.46 39.47 7.19
C ALA A 19 -26.61 38.97 8.64
N SER A 20 -25.96 39.64 9.60
CA SER A 20 -25.94 39.27 11.02
C SER A 20 -26.85 40.12 11.91
N GLY A 21 -27.81 40.85 11.34
CA GLY A 21 -28.84 41.55 12.12
C GLY A 21 -28.30 42.65 13.03
N GLY A 22 -27.21 43.31 12.66
CA GLY A 22 -26.60 44.41 13.43
C GLY A 22 -25.58 43.99 14.48
N SER A 23 -25.32 42.69 14.68
CA SER A 23 -24.23 42.21 15.55
C SER A 23 -23.11 41.60 14.72
N PHE A 24 -21.95 42.27 14.67
CA PHE A 24 -20.77 41.76 13.97
C PHE A 24 -20.25 40.49 14.68
N THR A 25 -20.44 39.34 14.03
CA THR A 25 -19.86 38.05 14.43
C THR A 25 -19.00 37.55 13.26
N PRO A 26 -17.66 37.59 13.38
CA PRO A 26 -16.77 37.14 12.31
C PRO A 26 -17.02 35.66 11.96
N SER A 27 -16.98 35.32 10.67
CA SER A 27 -17.10 33.92 10.20
C SER A 27 -15.94 33.01 10.65
N TRP A 28 -14.84 33.60 11.12
CA TRP A 28 -13.68 32.92 11.69
C TRP A 28 -13.75 32.74 13.21
N GLY A 29 -14.91 33.00 13.84
CA GLY A 29 -15.10 32.88 15.29
C GLY A 29 -14.60 34.12 16.06
N SER A 30 -15.02 34.24 17.33
CA SER A 30 -14.50 35.27 18.22
C SER A 30 -13.18 34.80 18.81
N PRO A 31 -12.12 35.63 18.86
CA PRO A 31 -10.88 35.28 19.56
C PRO A 31 -11.09 34.94 21.04
N ALA A 32 -12.22 35.37 21.63
CA ALA A 32 -12.62 35.03 22.98
C ALA A 32 -13.01 33.53 23.15
N ASP A 33 -13.44 32.89 22.07
CA ASP A 33 -13.86 31.48 22.06
C ASP A 33 -12.66 30.51 21.95
N GLU A 34 -11.46 31.02 21.61
CA GLU A 34 -10.22 30.23 21.50
C GLU A 34 -9.40 30.19 22.80
N LEU A 35 -9.80 30.94 23.83
CA LEU A 35 -9.10 30.96 25.11
C LEU A 35 -9.51 29.76 25.99
N PRO A 36 -8.56 29.13 26.72
CA PRO A 36 -8.89 28.05 27.62
C PRO A 36 -9.86 28.55 28.73
N PRO A 37 -10.84 27.72 29.12
CA PRO A 37 -11.86 28.12 30.09
C PRO A 37 -11.22 28.52 31.43
N GLY A 38 -11.52 29.72 31.91
CA GLY A 38 -11.12 30.21 33.24
C GLY A 38 -10.23 31.47 33.27
N ILE A 39 -9.80 32.03 32.13
CA ILE A 39 -8.96 33.25 32.12
C ILE A 39 -9.75 34.51 32.53
N PHE A 40 -11.03 34.58 32.19
CA PHE A 40 -11.96 35.56 32.73
C PHE A 40 -13.08 34.80 33.44
N GLY A 41 -13.05 34.79 34.78
CA GLY A 41 -13.95 33.98 35.59
C GLY A 41 -15.42 34.28 35.29
N SER A 42 -16.13 33.32 34.70
CA SER A 42 -17.59 33.31 34.68
C SER A 42 -18.08 32.60 35.94
N ASP A 43 -18.14 33.32 37.06
CA ASP A 43 -18.79 32.82 38.27
C ASP A 43 -20.32 32.91 38.09
N PRO A 44 -21.06 31.78 38.01
CA PRO A 44 -22.50 31.81 37.76
C PRO A 44 -23.31 32.45 38.89
N GLN A 45 -22.72 32.64 40.07
CA GLN A 45 -23.38 33.24 41.23
C GLN A 45 -23.50 34.78 41.13
N VAL A 46 -22.72 35.45 40.28
CA VAL A 46 -22.71 36.93 40.19
C VAL A 46 -23.84 37.46 39.28
N ARG A 47 -24.46 36.60 38.46
CA ARG A 47 -25.49 37.03 37.49
C ARG A 47 -26.87 37.28 38.09
N SER A 48 -27.09 36.95 39.37
CA SER A 48 -28.40 37.02 40.02
C SER A 48 -28.72 38.35 40.72
N THR A 49 -27.79 39.31 40.78
CA THR A 49 -27.98 40.56 41.54
C THR A 49 -28.23 41.82 40.70
N LEU A 50 -28.28 41.71 39.37
CA LEU A 50 -28.59 42.85 38.51
C LEU A 50 -30.06 42.84 38.10
N PRO A 51 -30.84 43.90 38.40
CA PRO A 51 -32.22 43.98 37.97
C PRO A 51 -32.29 44.03 36.43
N PRO A 52 -33.30 43.37 35.81
CA PRO A 52 -33.44 43.37 34.36
C PRO A 52 -33.74 44.78 33.84
N PRO A 53 -33.20 45.18 32.67
CA PRO A 53 -33.51 46.45 32.06
C PRO A 53 -35.01 46.50 31.66
N PRO A 54 -35.70 47.63 31.83
CA PRO A 54 -37.12 47.73 31.51
C PRO A 54 -37.32 47.63 29.99
N GLY A 55 -38.17 46.70 29.54
CA GLY A 55 -38.71 46.74 28.17
C GLY A 55 -38.56 45.50 27.29
N ARG A 56 -38.10 44.34 27.78
CA ARG A 56 -38.17 43.09 26.99
C ARG A 56 -39.33 42.22 27.48
N GLY A 57 -40.31 42.00 26.59
CA GLY A 57 -41.36 41.00 26.77
C GLY A 57 -40.81 39.58 26.95
N PRO A 58 -41.65 38.62 27.36
CA PRO A 58 -41.20 37.27 27.70
C PRO A 58 -40.50 36.60 26.50
N ALA A 59 -39.34 35.99 26.77
CA ALA A 59 -38.55 35.28 25.79
C ALA A 59 -39.32 34.08 25.20
N PRO A 60 -39.25 33.81 23.88
CA PRO A 60 -39.86 32.63 23.28
C PRO A 60 -39.19 31.36 23.83
N GLN A 61 -39.99 30.45 24.38
CA GLN A 61 -39.53 29.11 24.72
C GLN A 61 -39.39 28.29 23.44
N GLY A 62 -38.22 27.67 23.25
CA GLY A 62 -38.03 26.56 22.31
C GLY A 62 -37.08 26.84 21.16
N PHE A 63 -35.80 26.56 21.38
CA PHE A 63 -34.95 26.02 20.32
C PHE A 63 -34.17 24.86 20.92
N PRO A 64 -34.32 23.62 20.43
CA PRO A 64 -33.42 22.54 20.82
C PRO A 64 -31.98 22.90 20.40
N PRO A 65 -30.96 22.46 21.14
CA PRO A 65 -29.58 22.78 20.84
C PRO A 65 -29.25 22.33 19.41
N GLN A 66 -28.79 23.27 18.58
CA GLN A 66 -28.29 22.96 17.26
C GLN A 66 -27.00 22.16 17.44
N THR A 67 -27.10 20.83 17.34
CA THR A 67 -25.93 19.98 17.15
C THR A 67 -25.37 20.32 15.78
N THR A 68 -24.31 21.11 15.74
CA THR A 68 -23.50 21.32 14.53
C THR A 68 -22.81 19.99 14.20
N GLY A 69 -23.57 19.09 13.56
CA GLY A 69 -23.14 17.77 13.12
C GLY A 69 -22.29 17.85 11.85
N GLY A 70 -21.18 18.59 11.90
CA GLY A 70 -20.05 18.23 11.05
C GLY A 70 -19.49 16.90 11.54
N PRO A 71 -19.10 15.94 10.67
CA PRO A 71 -18.45 14.74 11.14
C PRO A 71 -17.19 15.15 11.89
N VAL A 72 -17.21 14.98 13.22
CA VAL A 72 -16.00 14.95 14.03
C VAL A 72 -15.17 13.84 13.41
N VAL A 73 -14.11 14.19 12.69
CA VAL A 73 -13.09 13.23 12.27
C VAL A 73 -12.38 12.80 13.55
N THR A 74 -13.01 11.87 14.26
CA THR A 74 -12.41 11.17 15.38
C THR A 74 -11.12 10.58 14.82
N GLY A 75 -9.95 10.92 15.39
CA GLY A 75 -8.64 10.54 14.83
C GLY A 75 -8.40 9.04 14.61
N GLY A 76 -9.39 8.18 14.86
CA GLY A 76 -9.41 6.75 14.57
C GLY A 76 -9.94 6.35 13.17
N ASP A 77 -10.41 7.29 12.34
CA ASP A 77 -10.96 6.98 11.00
C ASP A 77 -10.03 7.34 9.83
N SER A 78 -8.93 8.04 10.09
CA SER A 78 -7.90 8.35 9.09
C SER A 78 -6.73 7.36 9.13
N MET A 79 -6.09 7.18 7.99
CA MET A 79 -4.95 6.30 7.73
C MET A 79 -3.74 6.78 8.53
N ARG A 80 -3.12 5.87 9.25
CA ARG A 80 -1.93 6.12 10.06
C ARG A 80 -0.74 5.37 9.48
N LEU A 81 0.43 6.01 9.47
CA LEU A 81 1.66 5.37 9.04
C LEU A 81 1.96 4.12 9.86
N ASN A 82 1.82 4.20 11.19
CA ASN A 82 2.03 3.07 12.10
C ASN A 82 1.03 1.93 11.85
N GLY A 83 -0.21 2.27 11.45
CA GLY A 83 -1.23 1.28 11.08
C GLY A 83 -0.81 0.49 9.85
N THR A 84 -0.39 1.19 8.79
CA THR A 84 0.14 0.57 7.57
C THR A 84 1.38 -0.29 7.86
N LEU A 85 2.35 0.22 8.63
CA LEU A 85 3.55 -0.54 9.00
C LEU A 85 3.22 -1.84 9.75
N SER A 86 2.29 -1.77 10.71
CA SER A 86 1.84 -2.95 11.46
C SER A 86 1.12 -3.96 10.55
N ALA A 87 0.27 -3.49 9.63
CA ALA A 87 -0.40 -4.34 8.67
C ALA A 87 0.61 -5.00 7.70
N SER A 88 1.62 -4.26 7.23
CA SER A 88 2.68 -4.81 6.38
C SER A 88 3.45 -5.91 7.10
N ALA A 89 3.82 -5.70 8.37
CA ALA A 89 4.52 -6.69 9.17
C ALA A 89 3.68 -7.96 9.38
N ILE A 90 2.37 -7.81 9.67
CA ILE A 90 1.44 -8.93 9.81
C ILE A 90 1.35 -9.71 8.50
N LEU A 91 1.13 -9.03 7.38
CA LEU A 91 0.99 -9.65 6.06
C LEU A 91 2.27 -10.38 5.65
N LEU A 92 3.44 -9.77 5.82
CA LEU A 92 4.73 -10.41 5.55
C LEU A 92 4.98 -11.60 6.47
N GLY A 93 4.59 -11.51 7.75
CA GLY A 93 4.66 -12.64 8.68
C GLY A 93 3.81 -13.82 8.22
N ILE A 94 2.59 -13.56 7.72
CA ILE A 94 1.73 -14.59 7.14
C ILE A 94 2.37 -15.22 5.90
N VAL A 95 2.93 -14.40 5.00
CA VAL A 95 3.66 -14.89 3.80
C VAL A 95 4.79 -15.83 4.20
N VAL A 96 5.62 -15.45 5.18
CA VAL A 96 6.75 -16.28 5.63
C VAL A 96 6.28 -17.61 6.20
N VAL A 97 5.28 -17.58 7.10
CA VAL A 97 4.72 -18.81 7.69
C VAL A 97 4.15 -19.72 6.60
N ALA A 98 3.32 -19.17 5.71
CA ALA A 98 2.76 -19.92 4.60
C ALA A 98 3.83 -20.45 3.63
N ALA A 99 4.91 -19.70 3.38
CA ALA A 99 6.02 -20.14 2.56
C ALA A 99 6.76 -21.34 3.14
N VAL A 100 6.88 -21.45 4.47
CA VAL A 100 7.44 -22.65 5.11
C VAL A 100 6.58 -23.89 4.82
N PHE A 101 5.25 -23.75 4.84
CA PHE A 101 4.35 -24.86 4.49
C PHE A 101 4.45 -25.21 2.99
N GLY A 102 4.48 -24.21 2.12
CA GLY A 102 4.64 -24.42 0.67
C GLY A 102 5.98 -25.05 0.31
N TRP A 103 7.04 -24.71 1.04
CA TRP A 103 8.35 -25.34 0.89
C TRP A 103 8.28 -26.84 1.22
N ARG A 104 7.68 -27.18 2.37
CA ARG A 104 7.60 -28.56 2.87
C ARG A 104 6.70 -29.48 2.05
N SER A 105 5.88 -28.92 1.16
CA SER A 105 4.99 -29.70 0.31
C SER A 105 5.58 -30.10 -1.03
N VAL A 106 6.80 -29.65 -1.34
CA VAL A 106 7.49 -30.08 -2.55
C VAL A 106 8.22 -31.37 -2.26
N ASP A 107 7.81 -32.43 -2.93
CA ASP A 107 8.47 -33.73 -2.88
C ASP A 107 9.59 -33.78 -3.92
N PHE A 108 10.71 -34.37 -3.54
CA PHE A 108 11.89 -34.54 -4.39
C PHE A 108 12.07 -36.03 -4.68
N THR A 109 11.84 -36.41 -5.93
CA THR A 109 12.03 -37.79 -6.39
C THR A 109 13.43 -37.89 -7.00
N THR A 110 14.33 -38.60 -6.34
CA THR A 110 15.66 -38.92 -6.88
C THR A 110 15.57 -40.21 -7.68
N THR A 111 15.64 -40.09 -9.01
CA THR A 111 15.74 -41.25 -9.90
C THR A 111 17.18 -41.39 -10.38
N VAL A 112 17.68 -42.62 -10.46
CA VAL A 112 18.93 -42.91 -11.15
C VAL A 112 18.59 -43.08 -12.62
N GLU A 113 18.94 -42.09 -13.43
CA GLU A 113 18.70 -42.10 -14.86
C GLU A 113 20.01 -42.11 -15.65
N LEU A 114 19.97 -42.70 -16.84
CA LEU A 114 21.08 -42.66 -17.79
C LEU A 114 21.13 -41.27 -18.42
N VAL A 115 21.91 -40.37 -17.83
CA VAL A 115 22.20 -39.04 -18.40
C VAL A 115 23.52 -39.13 -19.15
N ASN A 116 23.49 -38.89 -20.47
CA ASN A 116 24.68 -38.96 -21.33
C ASN A 116 25.48 -40.28 -21.21
N GLY A 117 24.78 -41.41 -21.05
CA GLY A 117 25.40 -42.74 -20.96
C GLY A 117 26.05 -43.08 -19.61
N ARG A 118 25.87 -42.25 -18.57
CA ARG A 118 26.32 -42.53 -17.20
C ARG A 118 25.10 -42.58 -16.28
N LEU A 119 25.10 -43.50 -15.32
CA LEU A 119 24.12 -43.48 -14.25
C LEU A 119 24.36 -42.24 -13.41
N ALA A 120 23.41 -41.31 -13.44
CA ALA A 120 23.42 -40.10 -12.64
C ALA A 120 22.15 -40.08 -11.79
N GLU A 121 22.32 -39.71 -10.52
CA GLU A 121 21.19 -39.38 -9.66
C GLU A 121 20.61 -38.03 -10.09
N VAL A 122 19.39 -38.05 -10.61
CA VAL A 122 18.65 -36.85 -10.99
C VAL A 122 17.52 -36.67 -9.98
N SER A 123 17.64 -35.69 -9.10
CA SER A 123 16.52 -35.24 -8.28
C SER A 123 15.60 -34.36 -9.12
N ARG A 124 14.38 -34.85 -9.39
CA ARG A 124 13.32 -34.03 -9.97
C ARG A 124 12.44 -33.51 -8.84
N ALA A 125 12.23 -32.19 -8.82
CA ALA A 125 11.24 -31.57 -7.96
C ALA A 125 9.86 -31.75 -8.60
N GLU A 126 8.95 -32.44 -7.92
CA GLU A 126 7.58 -32.58 -8.38
C GLU A 126 6.78 -31.37 -7.90
N PHE A 127 6.40 -30.49 -8.84
CA PHE A 127 5.62 -29.31 -8.48
C PHE A 127 4.23 -29.75 -8.04
N PRO A 128 3.79 -29.44 -6.82
CA PRO A 128 2.48 -29.88 -6.35
C PRO A 128 1.38 -29.29 -7.24
N GLY A 129 0.53 -30.13 -7.82
CA GLY A 129 -0.53 -29.69 -8.74
C GLY A 129 -1.49 -28.67 -8.11
N TRP A 130 -1.65 -28.71 -6.78
CA TRP A 130 -2.43 -27.73 -6.03
C TRP A 130 -1.77 -26.36 -5.94
N ALA A 131 -0.44 -26.25 -6.04
CA ALA A 131 0.27 -24.98 -5.88
C ALA A 131 -0.02 -24.01 -7.02
N LEU A 132 -0.26 -24.51 -8.24
CA LEU A 132 -0.73 -23.68 -9.36
C LEU A 132 -2.16 -23.17 -9.12
N ILE A 133 -3.06 -24.03 -8.62
CA ILE A 133 -4.44 -23.63 -8.31
C ILE A 133 -4.46 -22.56 -7.21
N VAL A 134 -3.67 -22.75 -6.15
CA VAL A 134 -3.52 -21.79 -5.06
C VAL A 134 -2.90 -20.47 -5.56
N MET A 135 -1.91 -20.53 -6.45
CA MET A 135 -1.30 -19.34 -7.04
C MET A 135 -2.31 -18.54 -7.85
N LEU A 136 -3.07 -19.20 -8.73
CA LEU A 136 -4.10 -18.55 -9.55
C LEU A 136 -5.23 -17.97 -8.68
N ALA A 137 -5.66 -18.71 -7.66
CA ALA A 137 -6.65 -18.23 -6.71
C ALA A 137 -6.14 -17.00 -5.95
N ALA A 138 -4.88 -17.01 -5.50
CA ALA A 138 -4.24 -15.88 -4.84
C ALA A 138 -4.17 -14.66 -5.77
N VAL A 139 -3.72 -14.83 -7.01
CA VAL A 139 -3.72 -13.76 -8.02
C VAL A 139 -5.14 -13.19 -8.22
N GLY A 140 -6.17 -14.04 -8.30
CA GLY A 140 -7.57 -13.61 -8.36
C GLY A 140 -8.01 -12.79 -7.15
N VAL A 141 -7.63 -13.21 -5.93
CA VAL A 141 -7.87 -12.43 -4.69
C VAL A 141 -7.08 -11.11 -4.71
N GLY A 142 -5.90 -11.09 -5.32
CA GLY A 142 -5.11 -9.89 -5.52
C GLY A 142 -5.84 -8.87 -6.39
N PHE A 143 -6.37 -9.31 -7.54
CA PHE A 143 -7.22 -8.47 -8.39
C PHE A 143 -8.49 -8.01 -7.68
N LEU A 144 -9.14 -8.89 -6.91
CA LEU A 144 -10.31 -8.50 -6.10
C LEU A 144 -9.95 -7.39 -5.11
N THR A 145 -8.78 -7.47 -4.48
CA THR A 145 -8.29 -6.46 -3.53
C THR A 145 -7.99 -5.14 -4.24
N ALA A 146 -7.38 -5.18 -5.43
CA ALA A 146 -7.11 -4.01 -6.25
C ALA A 146 -8.39 -3.27 -6.67
N PHE A 147 -9.45 -4.00 -7.07
CA PHE A 147 -10.73 -3.40 -7.44
C PHE A 147 -11.61 -3.02 -6.25
N LYS A 148 -11.42 -3.65 -5.09
CA LYS A 148 -12.18 -3.36 -3.85
C LYS A 148 -11.24 -3.11 -2.67
N PRO A 149 -10.59 -1.93 -2.58
CA PRO A 149 -9.64 -1.59 -1.52
C PRO A 149 -10.19 -1.74 -0.09
N LYS A 150 -11.51 -1.56 0.09
CA LYS A 150 -12.19 -1.73 1.39
C LYS A 150 -12.08 -3.15 1.95
N LEU A 151 -11.90 -4.15 1.07
CA LEU A 151 -11.79 -5.56 1.47
C LEU A 151 -10.36 -5.96 1.86
N ALA A 152 -9.36 -5.09 1.68
CA ALA A 152 -7.95 -5.41 1.89
C ALA A 152 -7.63 -5.99 3.27
N ARG A 153 -8.41 -5.64 4.31
CA ARG A 153 -8.26 -6.20 5.65
C ARG A 153 -8.55 -7.71 5.73
N ILE A 154 -9.41 -8.21 4.85
CA ILE A 154 -9.80 -9.63 4.78
C ILE A 154 -9.05 -10.31 3.63
N THR A 155 -9.07 -9.71 2.44
CA THR A 155 -8.47 -10.31 1.25
C THR A 155 -6.95 -10.25 1.26
N GLY A 156 -6.33 -9.28 1.94
CA GLY A 156 -4.89 -9.17 2.11
C GLY A 156 -4.28 -10.40 2.81
N PRO A 157 -4.76 -10.79 4.00
CA PRO A 157 -4.33 -12.03 4.66
C PRO A 157 -4.57 -13.30 3.82
N ILE A 158 -5.71 -13.40 3.12
CA ILE A 158 -6.01 -14.56 2.25
C ILE A 158 -4.99 -14.64 1.10
N TYR A 159 -4.71 -13.49 0.47
CA TYR A 159 -3.68 -13.39 -0.55
C TYR A 159 -2.30 -13.76 0.00
N ALA A 160 -1.95 -13.28 1.19
CA ALA A 160 -0.67 -13.56 1.85
C ALA A 160 -0.46 -15.07 2.08
N VAL A 161 -1.50 -15.79 2.50
CA VAL A 161 -1.45 -17.26 2.64
C VAL A 161 -1.24 -17.93 1.29
N GLY A 162 -2.07 -17.60 0.30
CA GLY A 162 -2.01 -18.24 -1.02
C GLY A 162 -0.68 -17.99 -1.72
N MET A 163 -0.24 -16.73 -1.79
CA MET A 163 1.06 -16.40 -2.36
C MET A 163 2.21 -16.95 -1.54
N GLY A 164 2.14 -16.93 -0.21
CA GLY A 164 3.17 -17.53 0.64
C GLY A 164 3.37 -19.00 0.30
N LEU A 165 2.29 -19.79 0.26
CA LEU A 165 2.36 -21.21 -0.14
C LEU A 165 2.99 -21.39 -1.53
N SER A 166 2.52 -20.66 -2.54
CA SER A 166 3.03 -20.79 -3.91
C SER A 166 4.49 -20.36 -4.03
N VAL A 167 4.87 -19.23 -3.43
CA VAL A 167 6.25 -18.72 -3.43
C VAL A 167 7.17 -19.67 -2.67
N GLY A 168 6.72 -20.26 -1.56
CA GLY A 168 7.46 -21.27 -0.81
C GLY A 168 7.77 -22.51 -1.64
N ALA A 169 6.76 -23.04 -2.36
CA ALA A 169 6.93 -24.18 -3.25
C ALA A 169 7.89 -23.85 -4.42
N ILE A 170 7.73 -22.69 -5.05
CA ILE A 170 8.64 -22.21 -6.10
C ILE A 170 10.07 -22.11 -5.56
N SER A 171 10.25 -21.57 -4.35
CA SER A 171 11.56 -21.40 -3.73
C SER A 171 12.25 -22.74 -3.46
N ALA A 172 11.51 -23.75 -3.02
CA ALA A 172 12.05 -25.10 -2.81
C ALA A 172 12.57 -25.71 -4.12
N VAL A 173 11.85 -25.51 -5.23
CA VAL A 173 12.26 -25.96 -6.56
C VAL A 173 13.54 -25.28 -7.03
N TYR A 174 13.64 -23.94 -6.88
CA TYR A 174 14.86 -23.22 -7.21
C TYR A 174 16.03 -23.64 -6.33
N ASN A 175 15.82 -23.90 -5.04
CA ASN A 175 16.88 -24.31 -4.13
C ASN A 175 17.40 -25.71 -4.42
N ALA A 176 16.56 -26.62 -4.89
CA ALA A 176 16.98 -27.97 -5.30
C ALA A 176 17.91 -27.95 -6.52
N GLN A 177 17.72 -26.97 -7.42
CA GLN A 177 18.59 -26.78 -8.60
C GLN A 177 19.83 -25.94 -8.27
N TYR A 178 19.66 -24.93 -7.42
CA TYR A 178 20.67 -23.94 -7.11
C TYR A 178 20.76 -23.75 -5.59
N ASP A 179 21.63 -24.51 -4.94
CA ASP A 179 21.75 -24.46 -3.49
C ASP A 179 22.07 -23.04 -2.97
N GLY A 180 21.40 -22.66 -1.88
CA GLY A 180 21.51 -21.34 -1.25
C GLY A 180 20.97 -20.16 -2.06
N ILE A 181 20.37 -20.36 -3.24
CA ILE A 181 19.85 -19.27 -4.08
C ILE A 181 18.74 -18.48 -3.37
N VAL A 182 17.94 -19.17 -2.55
CA VAL A 182 16.81 -18.57 -1.83
C VAL A 182 17.31 -17.60 -0.77
N ALA A 183 18.32 -17.98 0.02
CA ALA A 183 18.90 -17.11 1.03
C ALA A 183 19.54 -15.86 0.38
N GLN A 184 20.20 -16.02 -0.77
CA GLN A 184 20.75 -14.89 -1.53
C GLN A 184 19.65 -13.98 -2.07
N ALA A 185 18.58 -14.56 -2.62
CA ALA A 185 17.45 -13.78 -3.13
C ALA A 185 16.75 -12.99 -2.02
N LEU A 186 16.51 -13.61 -0.85
CA LEU A 186 15.96 -12.91 0.32
C LEU A 186 16.86 -11.77 0.79
N ALA A 187 18.18 -12.00 0.86
CA ALA A 187 19.14 -10.97 1.26
C ALA A 187 19.15 -9.79 0.27
N LEU A 188 19.12 -10.07 -1.04
CA LEU A 188 19.05 -9.03 -2.07
C LEU A 188 17.73 -8.28 -2.05
N THR A 189 16.58 -8.96 -1.90
CA THR A 189 15.28 -8.31 -1.75
C THR A 189 15.26 -7.38 -0.55
N ALA A 190 15.76 -7.84 0.60
CA ALA A 190 15.87 -7.02 1.80
C ALA A 190 16.80 -5.81 1.59
N ALA A 191 17.96 -6.01 0.96
CA ALA A 191 18.90 -4.94 0.64
C ALA A 191 18.27 -3.89 -0.30
N VAL A 192 17.60 -4.33 -1.37
CA VAL A 192 16.90 -3.43 -2.31
C VAL A 192 15.78 -2.68 -1.61
N PHE A 193 14.97 -3.36 -0.78
CA PHE A 193 13.92 -2.72 -0.02
C PHE A 193 14.46 -1.62 0.92
N VAL A 194 15.47 -1.94 1.72
CA VAL A 194 16.10 -0.98 2.64
C VAL A 194 16.72 0.18 1.88
N MET A 195 17.41 -0.09 0.77
CA MET A 195 18.03 0.94 -0.07
C MET A 195 16.98 1.87 -0.69
N MET A 196 15.90 1.31 -1.26
CA MET A 196 14.81 2.09 -1.85
C MET A 196 14.08 2.92 -0.78
N LEU A 197 13.84 2.33 0.40
CA LEU A 197 13.26 3.05 1.53
C LEU A 197 14.15 4.21 1.98
N PHE A 198 15.46 3.99 2.06
CA PHE A 198 16.43 5.03 2.40
C PHE A 198 16.43 6.16 1.35
N LEU A 199 16.48 5.82 0.06
CA LEU A 199 16.46 6.80 -1.04
C LEU A 199 15.17 7.64 -1.06
N TYR A 200 14.04 7.00 -0.74
CA TYR A 200 12.75 7.68 -0.60
C TYR A 200 12.71 8.57 0.63
N ALA A 201 13.08 8.04 1.80
CA ALA A 201 13.04 8.76 3.09
C ALA A 201 13.96 9.97 3.12
N THR A 202 15.15 9.88 2.50
CA THR A 202 16.09 10.99 2.35
C THR A 202 15.68 12.01 1.28
N ARG A 203 14.60 11.73 0.54
CA ARG A 203 14.12 12.52 -0.61
C ARG A 203 15.18 12.77 -1.68
N VAL A 204 16.17 11.87 -1.78
CA VAL A 204 17.13 11.83 -2.88
C VAL A 204 16.38 11.54 -4.19
N ILE A 205 15.40 10.63 -4.14
CA ILE A 205 14.50 10.35 -5.25
C ILE A 205 13.10 10.85 -4.90
N LYS A 206 12.57 11.76 -5.72
CA LYS A 206 11.19 12.25 -5.59
C LYS A 206 10.29 11.54 -6.60
N VAL A 207 9.22 10.93 -6.12
CA VAL A 207 8.20 10.32 -6.98
C VAL A 207 7.40 11.42 -7.65
N THR A 208 7.59 11.59 -8.96
CA THR A 208 6.83 12.53 -9.79
C THR A 208 5.71 11.80 -10.53
N ASP A 209 4.67 12.53 -10.95
CA ASP A 209 3.57 11.95 -11.73
C ASP A 209 4.04 11.29 -13.04
N LYS A 210 5.09 11.85 -13.66
CA LYS A 210 5.72 11.26 -14.85
C LYS A 210 6.40 9.92 -14.52
N MET A 211 7.17 9.87 -13.44
CA MET A 211 7.81 8.63 -12.99
C MET A 211 6.78 7.56 -12.64
N ARG A 212 5.72 7.94 -11.92
CA ARG A 212 4.59 7.07 -11.58
C ARG A 212 3.96 6.48 -12.82
N THR A 213 3.63 7.31 -13.81
CA THR A 213 3.02 6.86 -15.07
C THR A 213 3.93 5.88 -15.81
N VAL A 214 5.23 6.16 -15.92
CA VAL A 214 6.19 5.29 -16.61
C VAL A 214 6.31 3.93 -15.91
N VAL A 215 6.43 3.92 -14.58
CA VAL A 215 6.58 2.68 -13.80
C VAL A 215 5.29 1.85 -13.84
N ILE A 216 4.11 2.47 -13.73
CA ILE A 216 2.83 1.77 -13.87
C ILE A 216 2.68 1.18 -15.28
N ALA A 217 3.03 1.94 -16.33
CA ALA A 217 2.99 1.45 -17.71
C ALA A 217 3.96 0.28 -17.92
N ALA A 218 5.18 0.36 -17.41
CA ALA A 218 6.17 -0.73 -17.48
C ALA A 218 5.68 -1.98 -16.74
N THR A 219 5.11 -1.81 -15.55
CA THR A 219 4.54 -2.91 -14.75
C THR A 219 3.38 -3.57 -15.46
N GLY A 220 2.48 -2.79 -16.05
CA GLY A 220 1.37 -3.29 -16.86
C GLY A 220 1.84 -4.04 -18.11
N ALA A 221 2.87 -3.55 -18.79
CA ALA A 221 3.46 -4.22 -19.95
C ALA A 221 4.08 -5.58 -19.55
N ILE A 222 4.84 -5.63 -18.44
CA ILE A 222 5.43 -6.88 -17.93
C ILE A 222 4.32 -7.87 -17.54
N ALA A 223 3.29 -7.40 -16.84
CA ALA A 223 2.15 -8.24 -16.46
C ALA A 223 1.44 -8.82 -17.69
N LEU A 224 1.24 -8.02 -18.74
CA LEU A 224 0.64 -8.49 -19.99
C LEU A 224 1.49 -9.57 -20.66
N VAL A 225 2.81 -9.40 -20.69
CA VAL A 225 3.74 -10.40 -21.22
C VAL A 225 3.65 -11.72 -20.44
N TYR A 226 3.56 -11.67 -19.11
CA TYR A 226 3.37 -12.87 -18.30
C TYR A 226 2.01 -13.54 -18.54
N LEU A 227 0.93 -12.76 -18.69
CA LEU A 227 -0.39 -13.32 -19.02
C LEU A 227 -0.39 -14.02 -20.39
N VAL A 228 0.23 -13.42 -21.40
CA VAL A 228 0.40 -14.04 -22.72
C VAL A 228 1.21 -15.33 -22.60
N SER A 229 2.29 -15.32 -21.81
CA SER A 229 3.10 -16.53 -21.57
C SER A 229 2.30 -17.65 -20.92
N ILE A 230 1.50 -17.35 -19.90
CA ILE A 230 0.64 -18.33 -19.24
C ILE A 230 -0.40 -18.88 -20.22
N PHE A 231 -1.03 -18.00 -21.02
CA PHE A 231 -2.03 -18.41 -22.02
C PHE A 231 -1.43 -19.32 -23.09
N VAL A 232 -0.26 -18.96 -23.63
CA VAL A 232 0.41 -19.77 -24.65
C VAL A 232 0.81 -21.13 -24.10
N ASN A 233 1.39 -21.19 -22.90
CA ASN A 233 1.73 -22.46 -22.26
C ASN A 233 0.46 -23.30 -22.02
N LEU A 234 -0.65 -22.70 -21.55
CA LEU A 234 -1.89 -23.44 -21.29
C LEU A 234 -2.55 -24.01 -22.56
N VAL A 235 -2.58 -23.24 -23.65
CA VAL A 235 -3.27 -23.62 -24.91
C VAL A 235 -2.40 -24.52 -25.78
N PHE A 236 -1.12 -24.19 -25.91
CA PHE A 236 -0.21 -24.84 -26.83
C PHE A 236 0.77 -25.80 -26.16
N LYS A 237 0.76 -25.93 -24.82
CA LYS A 237 1.69 -26.74 -24.02
C LYS A 237 3.16 -26.53 -24.40
N THR A 238 3.47 -25.32 -24.86
CA THR A 238 4.76 -24.92 -25.40
C THR A 238 5.23 -23.68 -24.66
N ASP A 239 6.48 -23.68 -24.21
CA ASP A 239 7.07 -22.53 -23.56
C ASP A 239 7.46 -21.45 -24.57
N LEU A 240 7.16 -20.19 -24.25
CA LEU A 240 7.65 -19.07 -25.05
C LEU A 240 9.17 -18.93 -24.87
N PRO A 241 9.98 -19.04 -25.95
CA PRO A 241 11.44 -19.00 -25.85
C PRO A 241 11.98 -17.68 -25.29
N PHE A 242 11.31 -16.56 -25.58
CA PHE A 242 11.87 -15.22 -25.36
C PHE A 242 11.94 -14.79 -23.88
N LEU A 243 11.15 -15.39 -22.99
CA LEU A 243 11.17 -15.08 -21.54
C LEU A 243 12.08 -16.02 -20.74
N HIS A 244 12.23 -17.25 -21.22
CA HIS A 244 13.00 -18.32 -20.56
C HIS A 244 14.42 -18.45 -21.09
N ASP A 245 14.79 -17.66 -22.10
CA ASP A 245 16.16 -17.65 -22.60
C ASP A 245 17.14 -17.20 -21.49
N THR A 246 18.17 -18.02 -21.29
CA THR A 246 19.31 -17.81 -20.38
C THR A 246 20.45 -17.04 -21.06
N GLY A 247 20.27 -16.73 -22.36
CA GLY A 247 21.17 -15.89 -23.13
C GLY A 247 21.34 -14.47 -22.58
N PRO A 248 22.33 -13.70 -23.08
CA PRO A 248 22.62 -12.33 -22.65
C PRO A 248 21.42 -11.39 -22.67
N ILE A 249 20.54 -11.54 -23.66
CA ILE A 249 19.31 -10.73 -23.80
C ILE A 249 18.33 -11.05 -22.65
N GLY A 250 18.16 -12.33 -22.31
CA GLY A 250 17.27 -12.75 -21.23
C GLY A 250 17.70 -12.24 -19.86
N ILE A 251 19.01 -12.13 -19.61
CA ILE A 251 19.55 -11.52 -18.38
C ILE A 251 19.30 -10.02 -18.34
N LEU A 252 19.54 -9.32 -19.46
CA LEU A 252 19.30 -7.88 -19.54
C LEU A 252 17.82 -7.55 -19.27
N ILE A 253 16.90 -8.32 -19.86
CA ILE A 253 15.45 -8.18 -19.61
C ILE A 253 15.14 -8.40 -18.13
N SER A 254 15.66 -9.47 -17.52
CA SER A 254 15.46 -9.73 -16.08
C SER A 254 16.00 -8.60 -15.21
N LEU A 255 17.15 -8.02 -15.54
CA LEU A 255 17.71 -6.85 -14.85
C LEU A 255 16.77 -5.63 -14.93
N VAL A 256 16.21 -5.36 -16.10
CA VAL A 256 15.24 -4.27 -16.29
C VAL A 256 13.99 -4.51 -15.45
N ILE A 257 13.46 -5.73 -15.47
CA ILE A 257 12.26 -6.11 -14.70
C ILE A 257 12.51 -5.97 -13.19
N VAL A 258 13.66 -6.43 -12.68
CA VAL A 258 14.07 -6.22 -11.28
C VAL A 258 14.15 -4.73 -10.94
N GLY A 259 14.70 -3.92 -11.86
CA GLY A 259 14.70 -2.47 -11.73
C GLY A 259 13.29 -1.89 -11.59
N VAL A 260 12.37 -2.27 -12.49
CA VAL A 260 10.96 -1.82 -12.45
C VAL A 260 10.27 -2.28 -11.15
N ALA A 261 10.53 -3.50 -10.68
CA ALA A 261 10.01 -3.99 -9.41
C ALA A 261 10.53 -3.15 -8.22
N ALA A 262 11.81 -2.77 -8.23
CA ALA A 262 12.37 -1.89 -7.21
C ALA A 262 11.78 -0.46 -7.28
N PHE A 263 11.51 0.07 -8.48
CA PHE A 263 10.82 1.35 -8.63
C PHE A 263 9.36 1.33 -8.16
N ASN A 264 8.68 0.19 -8.22
CA ASN A 264 7.33 0.06 -7.65
C ASN A 264 7.33 0.27 -6.13
N LEU A 265 8.38 -0.16 -5.42
CA LEU A 265 8.51 0.13 -3.99
C LEU A 265 8.49 1.64 -3.70
N LEU A 266 9.12 2.47 -4.55
CA LEU A 266 9.06 3.92 -4.40
C LEU A 266 7.62 4.44 -4.56
N LEU A 267 6.85 3.88 -5.49
CA LEU A 267 5.43 4.23 -5.65
C LEU A 267 4.60 3.79 -4.46
N ASP A 268 4.90 2.63 -3.86
CA ASP A 268 4.21 2.14 -2.66
C ASP A 268 4.47 3.06 -1.46
N PHE A 269 5.74 3.46 -1.25
CA PHE A 269 6.09 4.40 -0.18
C PHE A 269 5.40 5.75 -0.38
N ASP A 270 5.36 6.23 -1.61
CA ASP A 270 4.67 7.47 -1.96
C ASP A 270 3.15 7.41 -1.81
N PHE A 271 2.55 6.28 -2.17
CA PHE A 271 1.14 6.02 -1.92
C PHE A 271 0.84 6.06 -0.41
N ILE A 272 1.69 5.43 0.41
CA ILE A 272 1.51 5.38 1.87
C ILE A 272 1.73 6.76 2.50
N GLU A 273 2.82 7.47 2.16
CA GLU A 273 3.13 8.79 2.73
C GLU A 273 2.05 9.81 2.36
N ASN A 274 1.66 9.87 1.08
CA ASN A 274 0.62 10.80 0.63
C ASN A 274 -0.76 10.41 1.16
N GLY A 275 -1.07 9.11 1.25
CA GLY A 275 -2.32 8.63 1.84
C GLY A 275 -2.50 9.08 3.30
N VAL A 276 -1.43 9.02 4.09
CA VAL A 276 -1.43 9.53 5.47
C VAL A 276 -1.55 11.07 5.50
N LYS A 277 -0.79 11.79 4.66
CA LYS A 277 -0.85 13.26 4.59
C LYS A 277 -2.23 13.80 4.22
N MET A 278 -2.92 13.11 3.32
CA MET A 278 -4.27 13.46 2.87
C MET A 278 -5.38 12.99 3.81
N GLY A 279 -5.04 12.29 4.91
CA GLY A 279 -6.02 11.75 5.84
C GLY A 279 -6.93 10.70 5.20
N ALA A 280 -6.39 9.86 4.31
CA ALA A 280 -7.14 8.81 3.63
C ALA A 280 -7.88 7.90 4.62
N PRO A 281 -8.98 7.22 4.25
CA PRO A 281 -9.72 6.38 5.19
C PRO A 281 -8.88 5.25 5.79
N ARG A 282 -9.17 4.84 7.03
CA ARG A 282 -8.40 3.80 7.76
C ARG A 282 -8.24 2.46 7.03
N TYR A 283 -9.18 2.04 6.19
CA TYR A 283 -9.01 0.80 5.41
C TYR A 283 -7.81 0.87 4.44
N MET A 284 -7.36 2.07 4.07
CA MET A 284 -6.19 2.27 3.21
C MET A 284 -4.88 1.83 3.87
N GLU A 285 -4.83 1.70 5.20
CA GLU A 285 -3.68 1.11 5.90
C GLU A 285 -3.41 -0.32 5.42
N TRP A 286 -4.47 -1.13 5.32
CA TRP A 286 -4.38 -2.51 4.84
C TRP A 286 -4.16 -2.58 3.34
N TYR A 287 -4.73 -1.66 2.59
CA TYR A 287 -4.53 -1.59 1.14
C TYR A 287 -3.09 -1.20 0.77
N GLY A 288 -2.52 -0.20 1.44
CA GLY A 288 -1.11 0.19 1.27
C GLY A 288 -0.15 -0.91 1.69
N ALA A 289 -0.44 -1.59 2.82
CA ALA A 289 0.32 -2.75 3.26
C ALA A 289 0.26 -3.92 2.27
N PHE A 290 -0.92 -4.17 1.69
CA PHE A 290 -1.11 -5.17 0.64
C PHE A 290 -0.30 -4.83 -0.61
N GLY A 291 -0.36 -3.59 -1.11
CA GLY A 291 0.42 -3.15 -2.28
C GLY A 291 1.92 -3.35 -2.07
N LEU A 292 2.45 -2.89 -0.92
CA LEU A 292 3.85 -3.08 -0.55
C LEU A 292 4.24 -4.56 -0.48
N MET A 293 3.39 -5.42 0.08
CA MET A 293 3.61 -6.87 0.11
C MET A 293 3.67 -7.46 -1.30
N VAL A 294 2.73 -7.10 -2.19
CA VAL A 294 2.70 -7.59 -3.58
C VAL A 294 3.99 -7.22 -4.31
N SER A 295 4.43 -5.96 -4.20
CA SER A 295 5.69 -5.49 -4.78
C SER A 295 6.90 -6.23 -4.23
N LEU A 296 6.95 -6.49 -2.92
CA LEU A 296 8.03 -7.27 -2.31
C LEU A 296 8.08 -8.73 -2.79
N ILE A 297 6.93 -9.39 -2.87
CA ILE A 297 6.85 -10.77 -3.38
C ILE A 297 7.29 -10.80 -4.84
N TRP A 298 6.83 -9.85 -5.64
CA TRP A 298 7.20 -9.76 -7.05
C TRP A 298 8.70 -9.52 -7.22
N LEU A 299 9.27 -8.54 -6.49
CA LEU A 299 10.72 -8.29 -6.50
C LEU A 299 11.52 -9.54 -6.12
N TYR A 300 11.09 -10.29 -5.10
CA TYR A 300 11.73 -11.54 -4.71
C TYR A 300 11.73 -12.59 -5.85
N LEU A 301 10.59 -12.79 -6.51
CA LEU A 301 10.47 -13.75 -7.62
C LEU A 301 11.34 -13.35 -8.82
N GLU A 302 11.52 -12.05 -9.08
CA GLU A 302 12.39 -11.58 -10.15
C GLU A 302 13.87 -11.71 -9.80
N ILE A 303 14.25 -11.47 -8.54
CA ILE A 303 15.63 -11.64 -8.09
C ILE A 303 16.03 -13.11 -8.14
N ILE A 304 15.21 -14.04 -7.63
CA ILE A 304 15.54 -15.47 -7.69
C ILE A 304 15.65 -15.96 -9.14
N ARG A 305 14.78 -15.48 -10.03
CA ARG A 305 14.85 -15.78 -11.47
C ARG A 305 16.12 -15.23 -12.11
N LEU A 306 16.51 -13.99 -11.79
CA LEU A 306 17.75 -13.39 -12.27
C LEU A 306 18.98 -14.19 -11.81
N LEU A 307 19.03 -14.55 -10.52
CA LEU A 307 20.10 -15.37 -9.97
C LEU A 307 20.17 -16.76 -10.63
N ALA A 308 19.04 -17.38 -10.91
CA ALA A 308 18.99 -18.67 -11.58
C ALA A 308 19.60 -18.57 -12.99
N LYS A 309 19.17 -17.58 -13.79
CA LYS A 309 19.73 -17.33 -15.13
C LYS A 309 21.24 -17.06 -15.13
N LEU A 310 21.76 -16.44 -14.06
CA LEU A 310 23.19 -16.18 -13.91
C LEU A 310 23.99 -17.45 -13.57
N ARG A 311 23.37 -18.43 -12.89
CA ARG A 311 23.99 -19.70 -12.49
C ARG A 311 23.87 -20.81 -13.52
N GLU A 312 22.92 -20.72 -14.45
CA GLU A 312 22.71 -21.70 -15.53
C GLU A 312 23.74 -21.58 -16.67
N ARG A 313 24.72 -20.69 -16.54
CA ARG A 313 25.82 -20.47 -17.50
C ARG A 313 27.06 -21.26 -17.12
#